data_AF-A0AA38FG34-F1
#
_entry.id   AF-A0AA38FG34-F1
#
_cell.length_a   1.000
_cell.length_b   1.000
_cell.length_c   1.000
_cell.angle_alpha   90.00
_cell.angle_beta   90.00
_cell.angle_gamma   90.00
#
_symmetry.space_group_name_H-M   'P 1'
#
loop_
_entity.id
_entity.type
_entity.pdbx_description
1 polymer ?
#
loop_
_entity_poly.entity_id
_entity_poly.type
_entity_poly.pdbx_seq_one_letter_code
_entity_poly.pdbx_strand_id
1 'polypeptide(L)'
;MTEQQQHVFPWLNTLVTQPFYAFHALAFFSYVVLRHSASQWLSLEFSHHLLRREIQALLTFGVLVAIKMVKSETWESFIADIMLYAKGFLIMLASILDRRLAVWYVVVFIVIFLLCQQPPYSGQ
;
A
#
# COMPACT_ATOMS: atom_id res chain seq x y z
N MET A 1 -32.58 14.37 5.09
CA MET A 1 -31.12 14.17 5.00
C MET A 1 -30.87 13.49 3.67
N THR A 2 -30.26 14.24 2.75
CA THR A 2 -30.34 14.08 1.30
C THR A 2 -29.38 13.01 0.76
N GLU A 3 -29.90 12.14 -0.10
CA GLU A 3 -29.21 11.01 -0.77
C GLU A 3 -27.98 11.41 -1.60
N GLN A 4 -27.69 12.70 -1.78
CA GLN A 4 -26.55 13.20 -2.56
C GLN A 4 -25.17 12.99 -1.92
N GLN A 5 -25.06 12.82 -0.59
CA GLN A 5 -23.75 12.55 0.03
C GLN A 5 -23.26 11.11 -0.16
N GLN A 6 -24.14 10.18 -0.52
CA GLN A 6 -23.78 8.76 -0.65
C GLN A 6 -22.94 8.46 -1.90
N HIS A 7 -22.87 9.40 -2.85
CA HIS A 7 -22.24 9.23 -4.16
C HIS A 7 -20.88 9.93 -4.33
N VAL A 8 -20.37 10.61 -3.30
CA VAL A 8 -19.18 11.47 -3.48
C VAL A 8 -17.92 10.64 -3.73
N PHE A 9 -17.83 9.43 -3.17
CA PHE A 9 -16.69 8.53 -3.38
C PHE A 9 -17.09 7.04 -3.31
N PRO A 10 -17.69 6.47 -4.36
CA PRO A 10 -18.05 5.03 -4.40
C PRO A 10 -16.84 4.10 -4.17
N TRP A 11 -15.63 4.56 -4.47
CA TRP A 11 -14.38 3.86 -4.18
C TRP A 11 -14.06 3.77 -2.69
N LEU A 12 -14.44 4.76 -1.87
CA LEU A 12 -14.25 4.72 -0.40
C LEU A 12 -15.13 3.63 0.21
N ASN A 13 -16.39 3.58 -0.21
CA ASN A 13 -17.29 2.51 0.20
C ASN A 13 -16.73 1.15 -0.23
N THR A 14 -16.24 1.04 -1.47
CA THR A 14 -15.63 -0.20 -1.96
C THR A 14 -14.39 -0.58 -1.14
N LEU A 15 -13.55 0.38 -0.75
CA LEU A 15 -12.35 0.16 0.07
C LEU A 15 -12.67 -0.39 1.47
N VAL A 16 -13.77 0.07 2.07
CA VAL A 16 -14.20 -0.34 3.41
C VAL A 16 -14.99 -1.65 3.38
N THR A 17 -15.81 -1.86 2.34
CA THR A 17 -16.73 -2.99 2.28
C THR A 17 -16.09 -4.24 1.69
N GLN A 18 -15.08 -4.09 0.84
CA GLN A 18 -14.36 -5.23 0.26
C GLN A 18 -13.20 -5.62 1.18
N PRO A 19 -13.19 -6.86 1.72
CA PRO A 19 -12.17 -7.31 2.66
C PRO A 19 -10.76 -7.27 2.04
N PHE A 20 -10.67 -7.53 0.72
CA PHE A 20 -9.42 -7.43 -0.02
C PHE A 20 -8.74 -6.07 0.17
N TYR A 21 -9.45 -4.96 -0.10
CA TYR A 21 -8.88 -3.62 0.00
C TYR A 21 -8.59 -3.23 1.46
N ALA A 22 -9.46 -3.62 2.39
CA ALA A 22 -9.30 -3.35 3.82
C ALA A 22 -8.05 -4.03 4.40
N PHE A 23 -7.81 -5.32 4.11
CA PHE A 23 -6.62 -6.03 4.60
C PHE A 23 -5.32 -5.49 4.00
N HIS A 24 -5.33 -5.07 2.73
CA HIS A 24 -4.17 -4.40 2.15
C HIS A 24 -3.90 -3.06 2.84
N ALA A 25 -4.92 -2.23 3.07
CA ALA A 25 -4.77 -0.98 3.82
C ALA A 25 -4.21 -1.23 5.22
N LEU A 26 -4.74 -2.22 5.95
CA LEU A 26 -4.23 -2.62 7.26
C LEU A 26 -2.75 -3.03 7.20
N ALA A 27 -2.35 -3.79 6.18
CA ALA A 27 -0.95 -4.16 5.96
C ALA A 27 -0.07 -2.92 5.73
N PHE A 28 -0.51 -1.92 4.96
CA PHE A 28 0.24 -0.65 4.83
C PHE A 28 0.39 0.08 6.15
N PHE A 29 -0.70 0.27 6.90
CA PHE A 29 -0.63 0.99 8.17
C PHE A 29 0.19 0.25 9.23
N SER A 30 0.21 -1.09 9.19
CA SER A 30 1.03 -1.90 10.09
C SER A 30 2.53 -1.58 9.96
N TYR A 31 3.00 -1.18 8.78
CA TYR A 31 4.42 -0.83 8.57
C TYR A 31 4.82 0.39 9.38
N VAL A 32 3.95 1.40 9.49
CA VAL A 32 4.22 2.62 10.27
C VAL A 32 4.39 2.27 11.75
N VAL A 33 3.52 1.40 12.27
CA VAL A 33 3.61 0.92 13.66
C VAL A 33 4.91 0.17 13.89
N LEU A 34 5.25 -0.77 13.01
CA LEU A 34 6.49 -1.55 13.11
C LEU A 34 7.73 -0.70 12.97
N ARG A 35 7.72 0.29 12.07
CA ARG A 35 8.81 1.26 11.88
C ARG A 35 9.02 2.13 13.10
N HIS A 36 7.93 2.60 13.72
CA HIS A 36 7.98 3.36 14.97
C HIS A 36 8.58 2.49 16.09
N SER A 37 8.07 1.26 16.27
CA SER A 37 8.62 0.31 17.25
C SER A 37 10.11 0.01 17.01
N ALA A 38 10.53 -0.22 15.76
CA ALA A 38 11.93 -0.49 15.43
C ALA A 38 12.85 0.72 15.71
N SER A 39 12.33 1.95 15.57
CA SER A 39 13.11 3.17 15.81
C SER A 39 13.64 3.30 17.25
N GLN A 40 12.96 2.68 18.22
CA GLN A 40 13.38 2.65 19.62
C GLN A 40 14.65 1.82 19.85
N TRP A 41 14.96 0.90 18.94
CA TRP A 41 16.10 -0.02 19.02
C TRP A 41 17.25 0.37 18.08
N LEU A 42 17.00 1.31 17.15
CA LEU A 42 17.98 1.75 16.16
C LEU A 42 18.79 2.94 16.69
N SER A 43 20.09 2.97 16.38
CA SER A 43 20.91 4.15 16.67
C SER A 43 20.41 5.37 15.89
N LEU A 44 20.59 6.57 16.44
CA LEU A 44 20.08 7.82 15.88
C LEU A 44 20.57 8.05 14.44
N GLU A 45 21.84 7.78 14.18
CA GLU A 45 22.49 7.92 12.88
C GLU A 45 21.92 6.95 11.85
N PHE A 46 21.74 5.68 12.23
CA PHE A 46 21.13 4.67 11.36
C PHE A 46 19.67 5.00 11.05
N SER A 47 18.93 5.52 12.04
CA SER A 47 17.54 5.99 11.86
C SER A 47 17.43 7.15 10.87
N HIS A 48 18.37 8.11 10.89
CA HIS A 48 18.39 9.23 9.94
C HIS A 48 18.67 8.78 8.49
N HIS A 49 19.62 7.86 8.31
CA HIS A 49 19.90 7.29 6.98
C HIS A 49 18.72 6.49 6.43
N LEU A 50 18.05 5.70 7.29
CA LEU A 50 16.83 4.99 6.93
C LEU A 50 15.71 5.95 6.54
N LEU A 51 15.42 6.98 7.35
CA LEU A 51 14.38 7.97 7.04
C LEU A 51 14.60 8.64 5.68
N ARG A 52 15.85 9.01 5.35
CA ARG A 52 16.16 9.61 4.05
C ARG A 52 15.85 8.65 2.89
N ARG A 53 16.18 7.37 3.03
CA ARG A 53 15.87 6.34 2.04
C ARG A 53 14.37 6.10 1.91
N GLU A 54 13.65 6.09 3.03
CA GLU A 54 12.18 5.96 3.05
C GLU A 54 11.51 7.14 2.34
N ILE A 55 11.93 8.38 2.62
CA ILE A 55 11.44 9.58 1.93
C ILE A 55 11.74 9.50 0.43
N GLN A 56 12.97 9.12 0.06
CA GLN A 56 13.32 8.98 -1.35
C GLN A 56 12.46 7.93 -2.06
N ALA A 57 12.25 6.77 -1.42
CA ALA A 57 11.40 5.72 -1.95
C ALA A 57 9.95 6.20 -2.09
N LEU A 58 9.40 6.90 -1.08
CA LEU A 58 8.05 7.49 -1.13
C LEU A 58 7.91 8.50 -2.26
N LEU A 59 8.91 9.36 -2.48
CA LEU A 59 8.91 10.31 -3.58
C LEU A 59 8.95 9.59 -4.93
N THR A 60 9.80 8.58 -5.09
CA THR A 60 9.86 7.78 -6.33
C THR A 60 8.53 7.08 -6.59
N PHE A 61 7.93 6.49 -5.56
CA PHE A 61 6.60 5.88 -5.66
C PHE A 61 5.54 6.91 -6.06
N GLY A 62 5.54 8.09 -5.46
CA GLY A 62 4.62 9.18 -5.82
C GLY A 62 4.75 9.63 -7.27
N VAL A 63 5.97 9.69 -7.80
CA VAL A 63 6.20 9.98 -9.24
C VAL A 63 5.64 8.87 -10.12
N LEU A 64 5.88 7.60 -9.78
CA LEU A 64 5.33 6.46 -10.52
C LEU A 64 3.79 6.47 -10.51
N VAL A 65 3.18 6.76 -9.36
CA VAL A 65 1.73 6.92 -9.21
C VAL A 65 1.21 8.03 -10.12
N ALA A 66 1.87 9.20 -10.13
CA ALA A 66 1.47 10.33 -10.95
C ALA A 66 1.56 10.01 -12.45
N ILE A 67 2.66 9.39 -12.90
CA ILE A 67 2.83 8.94 -14.29
C ILE A 67 1.73 7.95 -14.66
N LYS A 68 1.46 6.98 -13.78
CA LYS A 68 0.45 5.95 -14.03
C LYS A 68 -0.95 6.56 -14.08
N MET A 69 -1.24 7.55 -13.23
CA MET A 69 -2.53 8.24 -13.23
C MET A 69 -2.78 8.96 -14.57
N VAL A 70 -1.77 9.63 -15.11
CA VAL A 70 -1.90 10.33 -16.41
C VAL A 70 -2.03 9.34 -17.58
N LYS A 71 -1.40 8.18 -17.48
CA LYS A 71 -1.35 7.18 -18.56
C LYS A 71 -2.50 6.17 -18.54
N SER A 72 -3.18 6.00 -17.40
CA SER A 72 -4.22 4.99 -17.27
C SER A 72 -5.51 5.45 -17.94
N GLU A 73 -6.00 4.65 -18.88
CA GLU A 73 -7.23 4.94 -19.62
C GLU A 73 -8.48 4.69 -18.77
N THR A 74 -8.41 3.72 -17.85
CA THR A 74 -9.51 3.38 -16.94
C THR A 74 -9.11 3.51 -15.47
N TRP A 75 -10.08 3.87 -14.64
CA TRP A 75 -9.91 3.97 -13.19
C TRP A 75 -9.58 2.62 -12.55
N GLU A 76 -10.14 1.52 -13.10
CA GLU A 76 -9.88 0.17 -12.61
C GLU A 76 -8.45 -0.29 -12.93
N SER A 77 -7.96 -0.04 -14.13
CA SER A 77 -6.56 -0.33 -14.48
C SER A 77 -5.61 0.44 -13.57
N PHE A 78 -5.91 1.73 -13.33
CA PHE A 78 -5.14 2.54 -12.39
C PHE A 78 -5.10 1.91 -10.99
N ILE A 79 -6.25 1.56 -10.41
CA ILE A 79 -6.31 0.96 -9.07
C ILE A 79 -5.54 -0.36 -9.02
N ALA A 80 -5.70 -1.23 -10.02
CA ALA A 80 -5.01 -2.52 -10.06
C ALA A 80 -3.49 -2.35 -10.10
N ASP A 81 -3.00 -1.46 -10.95
CA ASP A 81 -1.57 -1.17 -11.10
C ASP A 81 -0.98 -0.54 -9.84
N ILE A 82 -1.68 0.44 -9.25
CA ILE A 82 -1.24 1.10 -8.03
C ILE A 82 -1.24 0.14 -6.85
N MET A 83 -2.23 -0.74 -6.75
CA MET A 83 -2.26 -1.78 -5.72
C MET A 83 -1.06 -2.72 -5.85
N LEU A 84 -0.70 -3.13 -7.07
CA LEU A 84 0.48 -3.95 -7.31
C LEU A 84 1.77 -3.22 -6.93
N TYR A 85 1.93 -1.97 -7.37
CA TYR A 85 3.12 -1.18 -7.04
C TYR A 85 3.21 -0.93 -5.54
N ALA A 86 2.09 -0.67 -4.88
CA ALA A 86 2.08 -0.44 -3.45
C ALA A 86 2.58 -1.68 -2.69
N LYS A 87 2.16 -2.90 -3.07
CA LYS A 87 2.65 -4.15 -2.46
C LYS A 87 4.17 -4.26 -2.57
N GLY A 88 4.68 -4.07 -3.79
CA GLY A 88 6.12 -4.11 -4.06
C GLY A 88 6.87 -3.03 -3.29
N PHE A 89 6.30 -1.83 -3.20
CA PHE A 89 6.84 -0.72 -2.42
C PHE A 89 6.94 -1.05 -0.93
N LEU A 90 5.90 -1.66 -0.34
CA LEU A 90 5.91 -2.07 1.06
C LEU A 90 6.98 -3.14 1.34
N ILE A 91 7.13 -4.12 0.44
CA ILE A 91 8.17 -5.15 0.54
C ILE A 91 9.56 -4.52 0.44
N MET A 92 9.74 -3.55 -0.47
CA MET A 92 11.01 -2.82 -0.62
C MET A 92 11.34 -2.02 0.65
N LEU A 93 10.38 -1.29 1.22
CA LEU A 93 10.55 -0.56 2.48
C LEU A 93 10.89 -1.51 3.62
N ALA A 94 10.13 -2.59 3.77
CA ALA A 94 10.39 -3.64 4.75
C ALA A 94 11.80 -4.22 4.59
N SER A 95 12.28 -4.42 3.35
CA SER A 95 13.62 -4.95 3.07
C SER A 95 14.75 -3.98 3.45
N ILE A 96 14.50 -2.68 3.34
CA ILE A 96 15.45 -1.64 3.78
C ILE A 96 15.55 -1.63 5.31
N LEU A 97 14.44 -1.90 6.01
CA LEU A 97 14.39 -1.95 7.47
C LEU A 97 14.98 -3.27 8.03
N ASP A 98 14.46 -4.42 7.59
CA ASP A 98 14.93 -5.76 7.95
C ASP A 98 14.48 -6.79 6.90
N ARG A 99 15.41 -7.61 6.41
CA ARG A 99 15.12 -8.70 5.46
C ARG A 99 14.10 -9.71 6.00
N ARG A 100 14.11 -10.01 7.31
CA ARG A 100 13.11 -10.92 7.91
C ARG A 100 11.71 -10.32 7.85
N LEU A 101 11.60 -9.02 8.09
CA LEU A 101 10.33 -8.31 8.03
C LEU A 101 9.76 -8.32 6.60
N ALA A 102 10.62 -8.16 5.59
CA ALA A 102 10.21 -8.27 4.19
C ALA A 102 9.59 -9.64 3.87
N VAL A 103 10.19 -10.74 4.35
CA VAL A 103 9.64 -12.09 4.15
C VAL A 103 8.26 -12.21 4.82
N TRP A 104 8.08 -11.67 6.02
CA TRP A 104 6.77 -11.65 6.68
C TRP A 104 5.72 -10.87 5.90
N TYR A 105 6.07 -9.73 5.31
CA TYR A 105 5.15 -9.00 4.44
C TYR A 105 4.76 -9.79 3.18
N VAL A 106 5.70 -10.52 2.57
CA VAL A 106 5.37 -11.43 1.47
C VAL A 106 4.38 -12.51 1.92
N VAL A 107 4.61 -13.13 3.08
CA VAL A 107 3.69 -14.13 3.65
C VAL A 107 2.31 -13.52 3.91
N VAL A 108 2.23 -12.32 4.50
CA VAL A 108 0.96 -11.60 4.71
C VAL A 108 0.24 -11.37 3.39
N PHE A 109 0.93 -10.92 2.34
CA PHE A 109 0.29 -10.73 1.03
C PHE A 109 -0.18 -12.04 0.39
N ILE A 110 0.54 -13.14 0.59
CA ILE A 110 0.09 -14.47 0.15
C ILE A 110 -1.17 -14.87 0.92
N VAL A 111 -1.19 -14.69 2.24
CA VAL A 111 -2.36 -14.99 3.07
C VAL A 111 -3.58 -14.17 2.62
N ILE A 112 -3.40 -12.86 2.39
CA ILE A 112 -4.48 -12.01 1.90
C ILE A 112 -4.96 -12.49 0.51
N PHE A 113 -4.06 -12.89 -0.37
CA PHE A 113 -4.42 -13.45 -1.68
C PHE A 113 -5.22 -14.75 -1.59
N LEU A 114 -4.87 -15.63 -0.65
CA LEU A 114 -5.59 -16.89 -0.43
C LEU A 114 -6.96 -16.67 0.21
N LEU A 115 -7.07 -15.73 1.14
CA LEU A 115 -8.30 -15.47 1.90
C LEU A 115 -9.27 -14.55 1.15
N CYS A 116 -8.77 -13.62 0.35
CA CYS A 116 -9.57 -12.64 -0.37
C CYS A 116 -9.37 -12.80 -1.87
N GLN A 117 -10.40 -13.31 -2.54
CA GLN A 117 -10.48 -13.29 -4.00
C GLN A 117 -10.39 -11.82 -4.46
N GLN A 118 -9.46 -11.53 -5.37
CA GLN A 118 -9.39 -10.21 -5.99
C GLN A 118 -10.73 -9.96 -6.71
N PRO A 119 -11.42 -8.84 -6.47
CA PRO A 119 -12.70 -8.58 -7.12
C PRO A 119 -12.53 -8.66 -8.64
N PRO A 120 -13.51 -9.24 -9.36
CA PRO A 120 -13.42 -9.40 -10.80
C PRO A 120 -13.23 -8.04 -11.46
N TYR A 121 -12.23 -7.94 -12.33
CA TYR A 121 -11.97 -6.76 -13.14
C TYR A 121 -13.17 -6.53 -14.05
N SER A 122 -13.93 -5.45 -13.82
CA SER A 122 -14.99 -5.02 -14.72
C SER A 122 -14.33 -4.27 -15.87
N GLY A 123 -13.71 -5.04 -16.77
CA GLY A 123 -13.27 -4.53 -18.06
C GLY A 123 -14.48 -4.06 -18.86
N GLN A 124 -14.78 -2.78 -18.78
CA GLN A 124 -15.61 -2.06 -19.74
C GLN A 124 -14.76 -0.99 -20.39
#